data_AF-A0A957YVA5-F1
#
_entry.id   AF-A0A957YVA5-F1
#
_cell.length_a   1.000
_cell.length_b   1.000
_cell.length_c   1.000
_cell.angle_alpha   90.00
_cell.angle_beta   90.00
_cell.angle_gamma   90.00
#
_symmetry.space_group_name_H-M   'P 1'
#
loop_
_entity.id
_entity.type
_entity.pdbx_description
1 polymer ?
#
loop_
_entity_poly.entity_id
_entity_poly.type
_entity_poly.pdbx_seq_one_letter_code
_entity_poly.pdbx_strand_id
1 'polypeptide(L)'
;IENARRRDGEIRPMMILLTDGAGNVSMTGMPAQEESMRIASLFQQANLRSIVVNMEHAAFDRGLAQKLADALGGVCHNLPELRADTLLNTVKREIDLG
;
A
#
# COMPACT_ATOMS: atom_id res chain seq x y z
N ILE A 1 -22.24 8.00 -8.61
CA ILE A 1 -20.93 7.45 -8.17
C ILE A 1 -20.99 5.92 -8.01
N GLU A 2 -22.16 5.29 -7.85
CA GLU A 2 -22.33 3.82 -7.84
C GLU A 2 -22.21 3.11 -9.20
N ASN A 3 -22.26 3.83 -10.33
CA ASN A 3 -22.38 3.21 -11.67
C ASN A 3 -21.05 2.71 -12.29
N ALA A 4 -19.90 2.91 -11.65
CA ALA A 4 -18.62 2.41 -12.15
C ALA A 4 -18.30 0.97 -11.70
N ARG A 5 -19.19 0.34 -10.92
CA ARG A 5 -18.98 -0.99 -10.34
C ARG A 5 -19.61 -2.16 -11.12
N ARG A 6 -20.17 -1.92 -12.31
CA ARG A 6 -20.99 -2.92 -13.04
C ARG A 6 -20.54 -3.27 -14.45
N ARG A 7 -19.27 -3.05 -14.81
CA ARG A 7 -18.68 -3.65 -16.00
C ARG A 7 -17.36 -4.29 -15.58
N ASP A 8 -17.22 -5.56 -15.91
CA ASP A 8 -16.13 -6.49 -15.58
C ASP A 8 -16.19 -7.10 -14.18
N GLY A 9 -16.93 -8.21 -14.09
CA GLY A 9 -16.86 -9.16 -12.96
C GLY A 9 -15.52 -9.90 -12.83
N GLU A 10 -14.51 -9.54 -13.62
CA GLU A 10 -13.15 -10.10 -13.59
C GLU A 10 -12.05 -9.09 -13.21
N ILE A 11 -12.36 -7.79 -13.03
CA ILE A 11 -11.34 -6.83 -12.58
C ILE A 11 -11.30 -6.80 -11.05
N ARG A 12 -10.25 -7.39 -10.48
CA ARG A 12 -9.93 -7.29 -9.06
C ARG A 12 -9.04 -6.05 -8.82
N PRO A 13 -9.53 -4.97 -8.18
CA PRO A 13 -8.71 -3.79 -7.92
C PRO A 13 -7.56 -4.12 -6.95
N MET A 14 -6.37 -3.61 -7.28
CA MET A 14 -5.16 -3.71 -6.46
C MET A 14 -4.63 -2.30 -6.16
N MET A 15 -4.17 -2.07 -4.92
CA MET A 15 -3.49 -0.85 -4.52
C MET A 15 -1.98 -1.10 -4.39
N ILE A 16 -1.18 -0.25 -5.01
CA ILE A 16 0.28 -0.26 -4.83
C ILE A 16 0.65 1.08 -4.21
N LEU A 17 1.19 1.05 -2.99
CA LEU A 17 1.59 2.24 -2.24
C LEU A 17 3.11 2.32 -2.16
N LEU A 18 3.69 3.36 -2.75
CA LEU A 18 5.11 3.68 -2.58
C LEU A 18 5.22 4.71 -1.44
N THR A 19 6.03 4.42 -0.44
CA THR A 19 6.23 5.30 0.72
C THR A 19 7.69 5.31 1.14
N ASP A 20 8.16 6.47 1.58
CA ASP A 20 9.44 6.69 2.24
C ASP A 20 9.28 6.82 3.78
N GLY A 21 8.13 6.38 4.32
CA GLY A 21 7.93 6.25 5.76
C GLY A 21 6.60 6.87 6.24
N ALA A 22 6.71 7.89 7.08
CA ALA A 22 5.58 8.45 7.84
C ALA A 22 4.66 9.35 7.01
N GLY A 23 3.35 9.23 7.22
CA GLY A 23 2.39 10.25 6.80
C GLY A 23 2.58 11.51 7.65
N ASN A 24 2.86 12.64 7.01
CA ASN A 24 3.21 13.89 7.72
C ASN A 24 2.07 14.92 7.77
N VAL A 25 1.00 14.72 7.02
CA VAL A 25 -0.09 15.68 6.88
C VAL A 25 -1.42 15.01 7.21
N SER A 26 -2.17 15.64 8.11
CA SER A 26 -3.52 15.21 8.50
C SER A 26 -4.56 15.79 7.56
N MET A 27 -5.61 15.01 7.27
CA MET A 27 -6.79 15.48 6.53
C MET A 27 -7.92 15.94 7.46
N THR A 28 -7.98 15.43 8.70
CA THR A 28 -9.08 15.68 9.65
C THR A 28 -8.67 16.34 10.96
N GLY A 29 -7.38 16.60 11.16
CA GLY A 29 -6.81 17.06 12.44
C GLY A 29 -6.38 15.93 13.39
N MET A 30 -6.63 14.67 13.03
CA MET A 30 -6.09 13.48 13.71
C MET A 30 -4.58 13.33 13.43
N PRO A 31 -3.77 12.72 14.32
CA PRO A 31 -2.39 12.38 14.00
C PRO A 31 -2.32 11.59 12.68
N ALA A 32 -1.53 12.09 11.72
CA ALA A 32 -1.52 11.59 10.34
C ALA A 32 -1.22 10.08 10.25
N GLN A 33 -0.37 9.56 11.14
CA GLN A 33 -0.10 8.14 11.22
C GLN A 33 -1.34 7.34 11.65
N GLU A 34 -2.06 7.78 12.68
CA GLU A 34 -3.28 7.11 13.13
C GLU A 34 -4.38 7.16 12.06
N GLU A 35 -4.51 8.30 11.40
CA GLU A 35 -5.45 8.49 10.29
C GLU A 35 -5.13 7.54 9.13
N SER A 36 -3.84 7.40 8.77
CA SER A 36 -3.39 6.46 7.73
C SER A 36 -3.74 5.01 8.08
N MET A 37 -3.57 4.61 9.34
CA MET A 37 -3.91 3.27 9.80
C MET A 37 -5.42 3.00 9.75
N ARG A 38 -6.26 3.99 10.10
CA ARG A 38 -7.72 3.87 10.01
C ARG A 38 -8.16 3.70 8.55
N ILE A 39 -7.59 4.49 7.65
CA ILE A 39 -7.85 4.37 6.21
C ILE A 39 -7.43 2.97 5.74
N ALA A 40 -6.24 2.50 6.13
CA ALA A 40 -5.77 1.17 5.77
C ALA A 40 -6.74 0.05 6.17
N SER A 41 -7.31 0.11 7.39
CA SER A 41 -8.33 -0.84 7.82
C SER A 41 -9.58 -0.83 6.94
N LEU A 42 -9.99 0.32 6.39
CA LEU A 42 -11.13 0.40 5.46
C LEU A 42 -10.81 -0.30 4.13
N PHE A 43 -9.58 -0.19 3.63
CA PHE A 43 -9.14 -0.89 2.42
C PHE A 43 -9.11 -2.40 2.63
N GLN A 44 -8.62 -2.85 3.79
CA GLN A 44 -8.63 -4.26 4.17
C GLN A 44 -10.07 -4.80 4.25
N GLN A 45 -10.98 -4.06 4.89
CA GLN A 45 -12.40 -4.43 4.97
C GLN A 45 -13.09 -4.47 3.60
N ALA A 46 -12.65 -3.64 2.66
CA ALA A 46 -13.10 -3.67 1.27
C ALA A 46 -12.47 -4.82 0.44
N ASN A 47 -11.63 -5.66 1.08
CA ASN A 47 -10.91 -6.79 0.47
C ASN A 47 -10.06 -6.36 -0.75
N LEU A 48 -9.45 -5.17 -0.65
CA LEU A 48 -8.57 -4.62 -1.66
C LEU A 48 -7.16 -5.20 -1.49
N ARG A 49 -6.71 -5.97 -2.49
CA ARG A 49 -5.34 -6.47 -2.50
C ARG A 49 -4.37 -5.32 -2.54
N SER A 50 -3.33 -5.38 -1.71
CA SER A 50 -2.44 -4.24 -1.49
C SER A 50 -0.98 -4.66 -1.40
N ILE A 51 -0.12 -3.83 -1.99
CA ILE A 51 1.34 -3.96 -1.96
C ILE A 51 1.89 -2.63 -1.47
N VAL A 52 2.69 -2.65 -0.40
CA VAL A 52 3.43 -1.50 0.08
C VAL A 52 4.88 -1.64 -0.32
N VAL A 53 5.43 -0.61 -0.92
CA VAL A 53 6.84 -0.51 -1.30
C VAL A 53 7.47 0.53 -0.40
N ASN A 54 8.29 0.07 0.54
CA ASN A 54 9.12 0.92 1.38
C ASN A 54 10.36 1.37 0.60
N MET A 55 10.60 2.67 0.57
CA MET A 55 11.78 3.27 -0.05
C MET A 55 12.79 3.77 1.00
N GLU A 56 12.50 3.59 2.29
CA GLU A 56 13.46 3.91 3.34
C GLU A 56 14.67 3.00 3.28
N HIS A 57 15.86 3.59 3.43
CA HIS A 57 17.06 2.83 3.65
C HIS A 57 16.93 2.03 4.96
N ALA A 58 17.41 0.78 4.99
CA ALA A 58 17.24 -0.12 6.14
C ALA A 58 17.77 0.45 7.48
N ALA A 59 18.76 1.34 7.44
CA ALA A 59 19.28 2.03 8.63
C ALA A 59 18.33 3.09 9.20
N PHE A 60 17.36 3.57 8.41
CA PHE A 60 16.38 4.57 8.80
C PHE A 60 14.96 4.02 8.94
N ASP A 61 14.72 2.78 8.50
CA ASP A 61 13.42 2.12 8.54
C ASP A 61 12.90 1.99 9.99
N ARG A 62 11.79 2.67 10.27
CA ARG A 62 11.11 2.65 11.58
C ARG A 62 10.00 1.59 11.65
N GLY A 63 9.87 0.76 10.62
CA GLY A 63 8.82 -0.24 10.48
C GLY A 63 7.44 0.36 10.17
N LEU A 64 7.38 1.62 9.72
CA LEU A 64 6.10 2.30 9.45
C LEU A 64 5.41 1.73 8.21
N ALA A 65 6.18 1.50 7.14
CA ALA A 65 5.69 0.88 5.92
C ALA A 65 5.17 -0.55 6.18
N GLN A 66 5.87 -1.33 7.01
CA GLN A 66 5.43 -2.67 7.38
C GLN A 66 4.11 -2.65 8.15
N LYS A 67 3.99 -1.80 9.18
CA LYS A 67 2.74 -1.65 9.94
C LYS A 67 1.57 -1.27 9.04
N LEU A 68 1.82 -0.40 8.06
CA LEU A 68 0.80 0.01 7.11
C LEU A 68 0.40 -1.15 6.19
N ALA A 69 1.35 -1.94 5.70
CA ALA A 69 1.06 -3.14 4.92
C ALA A 69 0.21 -4.14 5.70
N ASP A 70 0.54 -4.38 6.98
CA ASP A 70 -0.19 -5.27 7.86
C ASP A 70 -1.66 -4.80 8.03
N ALA A 71 -1.87 -3.49 8.24
CA ALA A 71 -3.20 -2.92 8.36
C ALA A 71 -3.99 -2.90 7.05
N LEU A 72 -3.31 -2.89 5.91
CA LEU A 72 -3.91 -3.06 4.59
C LEU A 72 -4.24 -4.53 4.27
N GLY A 73 -3.72 -5.48 5.06
CA GLY A 73 -3.78 -6.91 4.73
C GLY A 73 -2.92 -7.29 3.52
N GLY A 74 -1.88 -6.50 3.26
CA GLY A 74 -1.00 -6.61 2.10
C GLY A 74 0.41 -7.06 2.44
N VAL A 75 1.28 -7.03 1.43
CA VAL A 75 2.72 -7.34 1.58
C VAL A 75 3.55 -6.05 1.58
N CYS A 76 4.68 -6.05 2.30
CA CYS A 76 5.64 -4.97 2.29
C CYS A 76 6.94 -5.42 1.60
N HIS A 77 7.43 -4.64 0.63
CA HIS A 77 8.72 -4.86 -0.02
C HIS A 77 9.62 -3.65 0.25
N ASN A 78 10.87 -3.88 0.66
CA ASN A 78 11.85 -2.80 0.80
C ASN A 78 12.68 -2.65 -0.49
N LEU A 79 12.64 -1.47 -1.08
CA LEU A 79 13.29 -1.09 -2.33
C LEU A 79 14.06 0.24 -2.11
N PRO A 80 15.26 0.18 -1.50
CA PRO A 80 16.03 1.38 -1.17
C PRO A 80 16.57 2.12 -2.41
N GLU A 81 16.62 1.44 -3.57
CA GLU A 81 16.86 2.07 -4.87
C GLU A 81 15.69 1.76 -5.80
N LEU A 82 14.98 2.80 -6.24
CA LEU A 82 13.84 2.68 -7.16
C LEU A 82 14.34 2.47 -8.60
N ARG A 83 14.95 1.32 -8.87
CA ARG A 83 15.12 0.87 -10.25
C ARG A 83 13.74 0.46 -10.75
N ALA A 84 13.25 1.15 -11.79
CA ALA A 84 11.91 0.91 -12.35
C ALA A 84 11.67 -0.57 -12.67
N ASP A 85 12.72 -1.29 -13.11
CA ASP A 85 12.66 -2.72 -13.39
C ASP A 85 12.39 -3.56 -12.14
N THR A 86 13.00 -3.23 -10.99
CA THR A 86 12.82 -3.97 -9.74
C THR A 86 11.42 -3.79 -9.18
N LEU A 87 10.90 -2.56 -9.24
CA LEU A 87 9.51 -2.27 -8.87
C LEU A 87 8.54 -3.01 -9.79
N LEU A 88 8.74 -2.92 -11.11
CA LEU A 88 7.89 -3.56 -12.11
C LEU A 88 7.88 -5.09 -11.95
N ASN A 89 9.05 -5.72 -11.74
CA ASN A 89 9.15 -7.16 -11.54
C ASN A 89 8.52 -7.61 -10.23
N THR A 90 8.65 -6.82 -9.16
CA THR A 90 8.02 -7.10 -7.86
C THR A 90 6.50 -7.05 -7.98
N VAL A 91 5.97 -6.01 -8.61
CA VAL A 91 4.54 -5.84 -8.83
C VAL A 91 3.98 -6.95 -9.72
N LYS A 92 4.64 -7.28 -10.84
CA LYS A 92 4.22 -8.37 -11.73
C LYS A 92 4.14 -9.71 -11.00
N ARG A 93 5.18 -10.05 -10.24
CA ARG A 93 5.20 -11.28 -9.44
C ARG A 93 4.02 -11.35 -8.49
N GLU A 94 3.69 -10.25 -7.81
CA GLU A 94 2.52 -10.24 -6.94
C GLU A 94 1.24 -10.43 -7.74
N ILE A 95 1.03 -9.69 -8.83
CA ILE A 95 -0.16 -9.87 -9.70
C ILE A 95 -0.33 -11.34 -10.13
N ASP A 96 0.76 -12.03 -10.49
CA ASP A 96 0.72 -13.43 -10.93
C ASP A 96 0.44 -14.43 -9.78
N LEU A 97 0.76 -14.07 -8.53
CA LEU A 97 0.64 -14.97 -7.37
C LEU A 97 -0.75 -15.04 -6.71
N GLY A 98 -1.74 -14.24 -7.11
CA GLY A 98 -3.04 -14.22 -6.43
C GLY A 98 -4.21 -13.82 -7.31
#